data_AF-A0A7C9IGE7-F1
#
_entry.id   AF-A0A7C9IGE7-F1
#
_cell.length_a   1.000
_cell.length_b   1.000
_cell.length_c   1.000
_cell.angle_alpha   90.00
_cell.angle_beta   90.00
_cell.angle_gamma   90.00
#
_symmetry.space_group_name_H-M   'P 1'
#
loop_
_entity.id
_entity.type
_entity.pdbx_description
1 polymer ?
#
loop_
_entity_poly.entity_id
_entity_poly.type
_entity_poly.pdbx_seq_one_letter_code
_entity_poly.pdbx_strand_id
1 'polypeptide(L)'
;MVEKAIHLKDVQNVIVNWLDKYDVDEIFDHTFIFGSLINRDGRHFVPQGSMASDVDLVLRLGDHLEGANSRFEAILKLRSIVPELEHETAKVLGRKSVEPIYSILPITSYEIHQCIHKGHDPKLFMSNLFLDARTGERLEAGLTNYVDYDYHFENLEPFSVIRLSQSYRNRYLRCDHLGVYSQGDFDGDTAFPKEVMRSAALLRFYDGKQDDGARRTDLEEGNRYISRLIEDLADESDRHRQLWDTVSARSFPRGDTPNLLADQMLLIHEIMYDKARSLVIPSVRDAIREVMESEIGE
;
A
#
# COMPACT_ATOMS: atom_id res chain seq x y z
N MET A 1 -5.57 -25.48 -29.02
CA MET A 1 -4.72 -24.66 -28.12
C MET A 1 -5.21 -23.21 -28.08
N VAL A 2 -6.47 -22.96 -27.68
CA VAL A 2 -7.06 -21.61 -27.53
C VAL A 2 -8.10 -21.66 -26.42
N GLU A 3 -7.69 -22.00 -25.19
CA GLU A 3 -8.58 -22.03 -24.01
C GLU A 3 -8.18 -21.00 -22.95
N LYS A 4 -7.04 -20.30 -23.11
CA LYS A 4 -6.45 -19.46 -22.05
C LYS A 4 -6.88 -17.99 -22.06
N ALA A 5 -7.44 -17.49 -23.16
CA ALA A 5 -7.90 -16.10 -23.25
C ALA A 5 -9.26 -15.83 -22.56
N ILE A 6 -9.92 -16.88 -22.04
CA ILE A 6 -11.31 -16.83 -21.58
C ILE A 6 -11.44 -16.03 -20.27
N HIS A 7 -10.48 -16.12 -19.36
CA HIS A 7 -10.67 -15.59 -18.01
C HIS A 7 -10.45 -14.08 -17.86
N LEU A 8 -9.72 -13.40 -18.76
CA LEU A 8 -9.48 -11.95 -18.59
C LEU A 8 -10.80 -11.18 -18.57
N LYS A 9 -11.67 -11.42 -19.55
CA LYS A 9 -12.94 -10.71 -19.66
C LYS A 9 -13.85 -11.04 -18.50
N ASP A 10 -13.88 -12.29 -18.07
CA ASP A 10 -14.73 -12.72 -16.95
C ASP A 10 -14.26 -12.11 -15.62
N VAL A 11 -12.94 -12.13 -15.35
CA VAL A 11 -12.35 -11.49 -14.16
C VAL A 11 -12.55 -9.97 -14.21
N GLN A 12 -12.36 -9.33 -15.36
CA GLN A 12 -12.62 -7.90 -15.54
C GLN A 12 -14.10 -7.58 -15.25
N ASN A 13 -15.05 -8.38 -15.75
CA ASN A 13 -16.46 -8.17 -15.47
C ASN A 13 -16.77 -8.29 -13.96
N VAL A 14 -16.14 -9.24 -13.26
CA VAL A 14 -16.28 -9.36 -11.80
C VAL A 14 -15.77 -8.10 -11.10
N ILE A 15 -14.60 -7.59 -11.49
CA ILE A 15 -14.03 -6.36 -10.93
C ILE A 15 -14.96 -5.18 -11.20
N VAL A 16 -15.43 -4.97 -12.43
CA VAL A 16 -16.33 -3.84 -12.77
C VAL A 16 -17.63 -3.91 -11.98
N ASN A 17 -18.26 -5.09 -11.90
CA ASN A 17 -19.48 -5.26 -11.11
C ASN A 17 -19.24 -4.96 -9.62
N TRP A 18 -18.08 -5.33 -9.08
CA TRP A 18 -17.71 -5.05 -7.71
C TRP A 18 -17.46 -3.54 -7.48
N LEU A 19 -16.77 -2.87 -8.42
CA LEU A 19 -16.56 -1.42 -8.37
C LEU A 19 -17.90 -0.67 -8.35
N ASP A 20 -18.83 -1.08 -9.22
CA ASP A 20 -20.17 -0.47 -9.32
C ASP A 20 -21.06 -0.77 -8.11
N LYS A 21 -20.99 -1.98 -7.55
CA LYS A 21 -21.82 -2.38 -6.40
C LYS A 21 -21.50 -1.59 -5.14
N TYR A 22 -20.23 -1.22 -4.96
CA TYR A 22 -19.73 -0.62 -3.72
C TYR A 22 -19.29 0.84 -3.86
N ASP A 23 -19.56 1.45 -5.02
CA ASP A 23 -19.18 2.84 -5.33
C ASP A 23 -17.69 3.09 -5.04
N VAL A 24 -16.84 2.15 -5.44
CA VAL A 24 -15.39 2.18 -5.13
C VAL A 24 -14.73 3.43 -5.71
N ASP A 25 -15.28 3.96 -6.80
CA ASP A 25 -14.82 5.17 -7.47
C ASP A 25 -14.97 6.45 -6.64
N GLU A 26 -15.81 6.46 -5.59
CA GLU A 26 -15.87 7.59 -4.66
C GLU A 26 -14.57 7.74 -3.85
N ILE A 27 -13.79 6.67 -3.74
CA ILE A 27 -12.59 6.57 -2.91
C ILE A 27 -11.34 6.44 -3.79
N PHE A 28 -11.45 5.72 -4.91
CA PHE A 28 -10.35 5.39 -5.80
C PHE A 28 -10.64 5.86 -7.21
N ASP A 29 -9.88 6.84 -7.69
CA ASP A 29 -10.13 7.44 -9.01
C ASP A 29 -9.89 6.46 -10.17
N HIS A 30 -9.01 5.46 -9.99
CA HIS A 30 -8.70 4.47 -11.02
C HIS A 30 -8.43 3.08 -10.44
N THR A 31 -8.80 2.06 -11.22
CA THR A 31 -8.52 0.65 -10.95
C THR A 31 -7.82 0.03 -12.14
N PHE A 32 -6.60 -0.47 -11.93
CA PHE A 32 -5.80 -1.11 -12.96
C PHE A 32 -5.52 -2.57 -12.65
N ILE A 33 -5.69 -3.43 -13.65
CA ILE A 33 -5.19 -4.80 -13.64
C ILE A 33 -3.77 -4.78 -14.18
N PHE A 34 -2.86 -5.55 -13.59
CA PHE A 34 -1.53 -5.77 -14.16
C PHE A 34 -1.05 -7.20 -13.94
N GLY A 35 0.18 -7.49 -14.37
CA GLY A 35 0.80 -8.80 -14.15
C GLY A 35 0.29 -9.89 -15.10
N SER A 36 0.29 -11.13 -14.60
CA SER A 36 0.20 -12.33 -15.45
C SER A 36 -1.13 -12.49 -16.21
N LEU A 37 -2.22 -11.91 -15.69
CA LEU A 37 -3.56 -12.00 -16.28
C LEU A 37 -3.66 -11.26 -17.62
N ILE A 38 -2.95 -10.13 -17.77
CA ILE A 38 -2.98 -9.32 -19.00
C ILE A 38 -1.69 -9.42 -19.82
N ASN A 39 -0.57 -9.76 -19.19
CA ASN A 39 0.70 -9.90 -19.89
C ASN A 39 0.66 -11.06 -20.89
N ARG A 40 1.05 -10.77 -22.13
CA ARG A 40 1.03 -11.74 -23.24
C ARG A 40 -0.34 -12.43 -23.37
N ASP A 41 -1.40 -11.66 -23.19
CA ASP A 41 -2.81 -12.09 -23.26
C ASP A 41 -3.13 -13.26 -22.33
N GLY A 42 -2.61 -13.21 -21.10
CA GLY A 42 -2.91 -14.20 -20.06
C GLY A 42 -2.25 -15.56 -20.28
N ARG A 43 -1.31 -15.70 -21.22
CA ARG A 43 -0.69 -17.00 -21.57
C ARG A 43 -0.12 -17.76 -20.36
N HIS A 44 0.40 -17.00 -19.39
CA HIS A 44 1.05 -17.50 -18.18
C HIS A 44 0.15 -17.47 -16.94
N PHE A 45 -1.07 -16.97 -17.06
CA PHE A 45 -2.03 -17.00 -15.97
C PHE A 45 -2.50 -18.42 -15.72
N VAL A 46 -2.37 -18.88 -14.48
CA VAL A 46 -2.81 -20.21 -14.04
C VAL A 46 -4.02 -20.03 -13.12
N PRO A 47 -5.25 -20.35 -13.57
CA PRO A 47 -6.46 -20.03 -12.81
C PRO A 47 -6.65 -20.89 -11.55
N GLN A 48 -6.07 -22.10 -11.51
CA GLN A 48 -6.25 -23.06 -10.41
C GLN A 48 -5.04 -23.99 -10.24
N GLY A 49 -4.95 -24.64 -9.07
CA GLY A 49 -3.90 -25.60 -8.74
C GLY A 49 -2.85 -25.03 -7.77
N SER A 50 -1.79 -25.78 -7.52
CA SER A 50 -0.72 -25.40 -6.59
C SER A 50 0.18 -24.26 -7.08
N MET A 51 0.08 -23.90 -8.36
CA MET A 51 0.79 -22.78 -8.99
C MET A 51 -0.20 -21.72 -9.49
N ALA A 52 -1.38 -21.63 -8.88
CA ALA A 52 -2.38 -20.66 -9.27
C ALA A 52 -1.81 -19.24 -9.15
N SER A 53 -2.02 -18.45 -10.19
CA SER A 53 -1.56 -17.06 -10.26
C SER A 53 -2.48 -16.14 -9.47
N ASP A 54 -1.92 -15.13 -8.85
CA ASP A 54 -2.70 -14.04 -8.27
C ASP A 54 -3.17 -13.08 -9.37
N VAL A 55 -4.24 -12.34 -9.09
CA VAL A 55 -4.69 -11.20 -9.88
C VAL A 55 -4.14 -9.93 -9.22
N ASP A 56 -3.21 -9.28 -9.89
CA ASP A 56 -2.58 -8.05 -9.39
C ASP A 56 -3.45 -6.84 -9.73
N LEU A 57 -3.89 -6.11 -8.69
CA LEU A 57 -4.70 -4.90 -8.82
C LEU A 57 -3.99 -3.70 -8.21
N VAL A 58 -4.00 -2.58 -8.93
CA VAL A 58 -3.66 -1.26 -8.40
C VAL A 58 -4.93 -0.44 -8.27
N LEU A 59 -5.18 0.10 -7.08
CA LEU A 59 -6.27 1.04 -6.82
C LEU A 59 -5.65 2.40 -6.48
N ARG A 60 -5.83 3.40 -7.34
CA ARG A 60 -5.31 4.75 -7.10
C ARG A 60 -6.24 5.48 -6.13
N LEU A 61 -5.79 5.73 -4.91
CA LEU A 61 -6.49 6.57 -3.94
C LEU A 61 -6.75 7.96 -4.53
N GLY A 62 -7.95 8.49 -4.32
CA GLY A 62 -8.29 9.83 -4.75
C GLY A 62 -7.40 10.90 -4.10
N ASP A 63 -7.03 11.92 -4.86
CA ASP A 63 -6.10 12.96 -4.39
C ASP A 63 -6.64 13.76 -3.20
N HIS A 64 -7.97 13.75 -2.99
CA HIS A 64 -8.64 14.36 -1.85
C HIS A 64 -8.42 13.62 -0.52
N LEU A 65 -7.90 12.39 -0.55
CA LEU A 65 -7.57 11.58 0.63
C LEU A 65 -6.21 11.97 1.19
N GLU A 66 -6.12 13.21 1.65
CA GLU A 66 -4.92 13.77 2.27
C GLU A 66 -4.79 13.28 3.72
N GLY A 67 -3.60 12.83 4.08
CA GLY A 67 -3.28 12.41 5.45
C GLY A 67 -3.63 10.96 5.81
N ALA A 68 -3.12 10.52 6.96
CA ALA A 68 -3.17 9.14 7.41
C ALA A 68 -4.59 8.65 7.68
N ASN A 69 -5.42 9.48 8.32
CA ASN A 69 -6.78 9.10 8.69
C ASN A 69 -7.70 8.86 7.48
N SER A 70 -7.67 9.74 6.48
CA SER A 70 -8.52 9.60 5.29
C SER A 70 -8.16 8.34 4.50
N ARG A 71 -6.86 8.06 4.30
CA ARG A 71 -6.39 6.82 3.68
C ARG A 71 -6.69 5.57 4.52
N PHE A 72 -6.55 5.67 5.84
CA PHE A 72 -6.94 4.58 6.75
C PHE A 72 -8.42 4.21 6.57
N GLU A 73 -9.33 5.19 6.59
CA GLU A 73 -10.76 4.95 6.44
C GLU A 73 -11.11 4.37 5.06
N ALA A 74 -10.48 4.90 4.01
CA ALA A 74 -10.63 4.38 2.66
C ALA A 74 -10.25 2.89 2.57
N ILE A 75 -9.10 2.52 3.14
CA ILE A 75 -8.60 1.14 3.13
C ILE A 75 -9.41 0.24 4.07
N LEU A 76 -9.90 0.75 5.20
CA LEU A 76 -10.79 0.03 6.11
C LEU A 76 -12.14 -0.28 5.43
N LYS A 77 -12.75 0.69 4.75
CA LYS A 77 -13.97 0.48 3.95
C LYS A 77 -13.70 -0.56 2.86
N LEU A 78 -12.59 -0.43 2.14
CA LEU A 78 -12.18 -1.39 1.12
C LEU A 78 -12.03 -2.81 1.69
N ARG A 79 -11.39 -2.97 2.85
CA ARG A 79 -11.23 -4.28 3.50
C ARG A 79 -12.57 -5.00 3.60
N SER A 80 -13.61 -4.32 4.09
CA SER A 80 -14.93 -4.93 4.32
C SER A 80 -15.63 -5.49 3.08
N ILE A 81 -15.23 -5.06 1.87
CA ILE A 81 -15.89 -5.42 0.60
C ILE A 81 -15.02 -6.33 -0.29
N VAL A 82 -13.73 -6.54 0.02
CA VAL A 82 -12.84 -7.44 -0.73
C VAL A 82 -13.26 -8.92 -0.68
N PRO A 83 -13.82 -9.47 0.43
CA PRO A 83 -14.26 -10.86 0.46
C PRO A 83 -15.26 -11.24 -0.64
N GLU A 84 -16.13 -10.31 -1.05
CA GLU A 84 -17.05 -10.57 -2.15
C GLU A 84 -16.33 -10.63 -3.50
N LEU A 85 -15.35 -9.74 -3.72
CA LEU A 85 -14.51 -9.77 -4.93
C LEU A 85 -13.76 -11.10 -5.05
N GLU A 86 -13.16 -11.57 -3.94
CA GLU A 86 -12.51 -12.88 -3.83
C GLU A 86 -13.47 -14.02 -4.18
N HIS A 87 -14.66 -14.04 -3.57
CA HIS A 87 -15.68 -15.08 -3.78
C HIS A 87 -16.19 -15.15 -5.23
N GLU A 88 -16.58 -14.02 -5.82
CA GLU A 88 -17.08 -14.00 -7.19
C GLU A 88 -15.99 -14.38 -8.21
N THR A 89 -14.75 -13.98 -7.95
CA THR A 89 -13.62 -14.35 -8.80
C THR A 89 -13.29 -15.83 -8.67
N ALA A 90 -13.38 -16.41 -7.46
CA ALA A 90 -13.18 -17.84 -7.24
C ALA A 90 -14.17 -18.68 -8.07
N LYS A 91 -15.44 -18.26 -8.16
CA LYS A 91 -16.45 -18.93 -8.99
C LYS A 91 -16.07 -18.93 -10.47
N VAL A 92 -15.69 -17.76 -10.99
CA VAL A 92 -15.31 -17.59 -12.40
C VAL A 92 -14.05 -18.38 -12.76
N LEU A 93 -13.07 -18.42 -11.87
CA LEU A 93 -11.82 -19.16 -12.07
C LEU A 93 -11.95 -20.65 -11.74
N GLY A 94 -13.06 -21.07 -11.12
CA GLY A 94 -13.22 -22.43 -10.57
C GLY A 94 -12.20 -22.75 -9.46
N ARG A 95 -11.74 -21.73 -8.73
CA ARG A 95 -10.68 -21.83 -7.70
C ARG A 95 -11.25 -22.47 -6.43
N LYS A 96 -10.60 -23.54 -5.97
CA LYS A 96 -10.99 -24.31 -4.77
C LYS A 96 -10.03 -24.12 -3.59
N SER A 97 -8.89 -23.47 -3.81
CA SER A 97 -7.91 -23.22 -2.76
C SER A 97 -8.39 -22.09 -1.84
N VAL A 98 -7.93 -22.14 -0.60
CA VAL A 98 -8.10 -21.05 0.39
C VAL A 98 -7.01 -19.98 0.27
N GLU A 99 -6.17 -20.06 -0.76
CA GLU A 99 -5.18 -19.01 -1.04
C GLU A 99 -5.89 -17.77 -1.62
N PRO A 100 -5.58 -16.56 -1.14
CA PRO A 100 -6.08 -15.31 -1.72
C PRO A 100 -5.88 -15.26 -3.24
N ILE A 101 -6.87 -14.76 -3.96
CA ILE A 101 -6.80 -14.59 -5.41
C ILE A 101 -6.16 -13.25 -5.75
N TYR A 102 -6.45 -12.21 -4.97
CA TYR A 102 -6.01 -10.86 -5.29
C TYR A 102 -4.77 -10.43 -4.52
N SER A 103 -3.91 -9.71 -5.24
CA SER A 103 -2.88 -8.84 -4.68
C SER A 103 -3.29 -7.40 -4.96
N ILE A 104 -4.05 -6.81 -4.03
CA ILE A 104 -4.58 -5.43 -4.15
C ILE A 104 -3.57 -4.45 -3.58
N LEU A 105 -3.20 -3.42 -4.34
CA LEU A 105 -2.29 -2.37 -3.94
C LEU A 105 -2.99 -1.00 -3.98
N PRO A 106 -3.54 -0.53 -2.85
CA PRO A 106 -3.93 0.88 -2.69
C PRO A 106 -2.69 1.77 -2.76
N ILE A 107 -2.69 2.73 -3.67
CA ILE A 107 -1.55 3.59 -3.95
C ILE A 107 -1.98 5.03 -4.19
N THR A 108 -1.17 5.98 -3.77
CA THR A 108 -1.39 7.41 -4.04
C THR A 108 -0.83 7.81 -5.40
N SER A 109 -1.33 8.92 -5.96
CA SER A 109 -0.74 9.54 -7.16
C SER A 109 0.74 9.87 -6.97
N TYR A 110 1.15 10.28 -5.76
CA TYR A 110 2.54 10.53 -5.41
C TYR A 110 3.42 9.28 -5.57
N GLU A 111 2.99 8.13 -5.07
CA GLU A 111 3.75 6.88 -5.16
C GLU A 111 3.89 6.38 -6.61
N ILE A 112 2.85 6.54 -7.44
CA ILE A 112 2.93 6.24 -8.88
C ILE A 112 3.89 7.22 -9.56
N HIS A 113 3.72 8.52 -9.32
CA HIS A 113 4.52 9.58 -9.95
C HIS A 113 6.01 9.40 -9.68
N GLN A 114 6.36 9.05 -8.44
CA GLN A 114 7.71 8.81 -7.97
C GLN A 114 8.14 7.33 -8.08
N CYS A 115 7.41 6.48 -8.81
CA CYS A 115 7.80 5.10 -9.08
C CYS A 115 8.13 4.26 -7.81
N ILE A 116 7.46 4.53 -6.70
CA ILE A 116 7.72 3.85 -5.43
C ILE A 116 6.85 2.60 -5.37
N HIS A 117 7.45 1.41 -5.49
CA HIS A 117 6.77 0.13 -5.38
C HIS A 117 7.37 -0.76 -4.27
N LYS A 118 6.51 -1.46 -3.52
CA LYS A 118 6.88 -2.42 -2.45
C LYS A 118 7.91 -3.47 -2.86
N GLY A 119 7.94 -3.84 -4.14
CA GLY A 119 8.88 -4.82 -4.70
C GLY A 119 10.27 -4.25 -5.02
N HIS A 120 10.55 -2.98 -4.71
CA HIS A 120 11.82 -2.29 -5.00
C HIS A 120 12.17 -2.17 -6.50
N ASP A 121 11.24 -2.50 -7.40
CA ASP A 121 11.40 -2.28 -8.84
C ASP A 121 10.77 -0.93 -9.24
N PRO A 122 11.58 0.12 -9.44
CA PRO A 122 11.07 1.43 -9.85
C PRO A 122 10.55 1.43 -11.29
N LYS A 123 10.84 0.40 -12.09
CA LYS A 123 10.29 0.31 -13.45
C LYS A 123 8.87 -0.24 -13.47
N LEU A 124 8.36 -0.74 -12.35
CA LEU A 124 7.06 -1.42 -12.33
C LEU A 124 5.93 -0.54 -12.89
N PHE A 125 5.85 0.73 -12.49
CA PHE A 125 4.84 1.66 -12.99
C PHE A 125 5.16 2.25 -14.36
N MET A 126 6.38 2.07 -14.87
CA MET A 126 6.82 2.67 -16.14
C MET A 126 6.80 1.69 -17.30
N SER A 127 7.19 0.44 -17.07
CA SER A 127 7.42 -0.53 -18.16
C SER A 127 6.42 -1.67 -18.21
N ASN A 128 5.55 -1.82 -17.20
CA ASN A 128 4.52 -2.84 -17.26
C ASN A 128 3.32 -2.36 -18.07
N LEU A 129 2.67 -3.35 -18.69
CA LEU A 129 1.33 -3.19 -19.21
C LEU A 129 0.35 -3.07 -18.04
N PHE A 130 -0.51 -2.06 -18.11
CA PHE A 130 -1.69 -1.94 -17.24
C PHE A 130 -2.95 -1.98 -18.10
N LEU A 131 -4.02 -2.52 -17.54
CA LEU A 131 -5.36 -2.49 -18.14
C LEU A 131 -6.28 -1.72 -17.18
N ASP A 132 -6.85 -0.61 -17.64
CA ASP A 132 -7.89 0.07 -16.88
C ASP A 132 -9.12 -0.84 -16.82
N ALA A 133 -9.53 -1.21 -15.60
CA ALA A 133 -10.56 -2.23 -15.40
C ALA A 133 -11.92 -1.80 -15.96
N ARG A 134 -12.23 -0.49 -15.95
CA ARG A 134 -13.51 0.04 -16.42
C ARG A 134 -13.57 0.16 -17.93
N THR A 135 -12.57 0.81 -18.51
CA THR A 135 -12.56 1.12 -19.94
C THR A 135 -12.06 -0.04 -20.79
N GLY A 136 -11.28 -0.94 -20.20
CA GLY A 136 -10.51 -1.96 -20.93
C GLY A 136 -9.36 -1.37 -21.74
N GLU A 137 -9.00 -0.10 -21.52
CA GLU A 137 -7.86 0.53 -22.18
C GLU A 137 -6.55 -0.09 -21.69
N ARG A 138 -5.67 -0.41 -22.63
CA ARG A 138 -4.32 -0.92 -22.37
C ARG A 138 -3.31 0.23 -22.36
N LEU A 139 -2.66 0.42 -21.22
CA LEU A 139 -1.60 1.40 -21.01
C LEU A 139 -0.24 0.69 -21.18
N GLU A 140 0.24 0.61 -22.42
CA GLU A 140 1.51 -0.08 -22.74
C GLU A 140 2.75 0.69 -22.25
N ALA A 141 2.61 2.00 -22.08
CA ALA A 141 3.68 2.89 -21.59
C ALA A 141 3.71 3.05 -20.06
N GLY A 142 3.00 2.18 -19.33
CA GLY A 142 2.88 2.27 -17.88
C GLY A 142 1.91 3.36 -17.39
N LEU A 143 1.92 3.60 -16.09
CA LEU A 143 1.18 4.66 -15.40
C LEU A 143 2.02 5.95 -15.23
N THR A 144 3.32 5.90 -15.55
CA THR A 144 4.24 7.03 -15.52
C THR A 144 5.36 6.79 -16.54
N ASN A 145 5.98 7.85 -17.04
CA ASN A 145 6.94 7.79 -18.15
C ASN A 145 8.39 8.05 -17.74
N TYR A 146 8.66 8.20 -16.44
CA TYR A 146 9.98 8.62 -15.95
C TYR A 146 10.28 8.07 -14.55
N VAL A 147 11.56 7.75 -14.34
CA VAL A 147 12.15 7.36 -13.05
C VAL A 147 13.43 8.18 -12.88
N ASP A 148 13.53 8.90 -11.76
CA ASP A 148 14.76 9.55 -11.34
C ASP A 148 15.51 8.64 -10.35
N TYR A 149 16.56 7.97 -10.82
CA TYR A 149 17.31 7.02 -10.00
C TYR A 149 18.14 7.70 -8.91
N ASP A 150 18.65 8.90 -9.18
CA ASP A 150 19.46 9.66 -8.21
C ASP A 150 18.55 10.15 -7.09
N TYR A 151 17.38 10.67 -7.44
CA TYR A 151 16.33 11.03 -6.47
C TYR A 151 15.89 9.85 -5.59
N HIS A 152 15.76 8.64 -6.17
CA HIS A 152 15.48 7.43 -5.38
C HIS A 152 16.61 7.08 -4.40
N PHE A 153 17.86 7.35 -4.77
CA PHE A 153 19.02 7.10 -3.93
C PHE A 153 19.11 8.12 -2.79
N GLU A 154 18.87 9.40 -3.08
CA GLU A 154 18.87 10.49 -2.09
C GLU A 154 17.72 10.39 -1.08
N ASN A 155 16.62 9.75 -1.47
CA ASN A 155 15.43 9.53 -0.63
C ASN A 155 15.26 8.06 -0.20
N LEU A 156 16.36 7.30 -0.12
CA LEU A 156 16.32 5.86 0.15
C LEU A 156 15.57 5.51 1.45
N GLU A 157 15.85 6.22 2.54
CA GLU A 157 15.22 6.01 3.86
C GLU A 157 13.70 6.25 3.83
N PRO A 158 13.19 7.45 3.49
CA PRO A 158 11.76 7.69 3.43
C PRO A 158 11.06 6.77 2.41
N PHE A 159 11.69 6.46 1.26
CA PHE A 159 11.09 5.55 0.29
C PHE A 159 11.02 4.12 0.78
N SER A 160 11.97 3.67 1.60
CA SER A 160 11.91 2.36 2.24
C SER A 160 10.70 2.24 3.17
N VAL A 161 10.37 3.33 3.88
CA VAL A 161 9.19 3.37 4.75
C VAL A 161 7.89 3.39 3.95
N ILE A 162 7.82 4.18 2.87
CA ILE A 162 6.66 4.18 1.97
C ILE A 162 6.40 2.79 1.38
N ARG A 163 7.47 2.07 0.97
CA ARG A 163 7.38 0.68 0.50
C ARG A 163 6.89 -0.28 1.58
N LEU A 164 7.27 -0.07 2.84
CA LEU A 164 6.74 -0.85 3.96
C LEU A 164 5.23 -0.60 4.13
N SER A 165 4.79 0.66 4.08
CA SER A 165 3.36 1.00 4.15
C SER A 165 2.58 0.34 3.01
N GLN A 166 3.06 0.41 1.77
CA GLN A 166 2.47 -0.33 0.64
C GLN A 166 2.36 -1.83 0.86
N SER A 167 3.43 -2.44 1.40
CA SER A 167 3.45 -3.86 1.73
C SER A 167 2.39 -4.20 2.77
N TYR A 168 2.21 -3.35 3.78
CA TYR A 168 1.21 -3.53 4.81
C TYR A 168 -0.21 -3.36 4.26
N ARG A 169 -0.50 -2.30 3.50
CA ARG A 169 -1.80 -2.10 2.83
C ARG A 169 -2.21 -3.32 2.02
N ASN A 170 -1.30 -3.85 1.21
CA ASN A 170 -1.53 -5.03 0.40
C ASN A 170 -1.82 -6.27 1.26
N ARG A 171 -0.98 -6.55 2.26
CA ARG A 171 -1.15 -7.71 3.16
C ARG A 171 -2.42 -7.61 4.00
N TYR A 172 -2.75 -6.41 4.47
CA TYR A 172 -3.96 -6.10 5.21
C TYR A 172 -5.20 -6.50 4.40
N LEU A 173 -5.26 -6.17 3.11
CA LEU A 173 -6.40 -6.52 2.25
C LEU A 173 -6.44 -7.98 1.77
N ARG A 174 -5.41 -8.81 2.05
CA ARG A 174 -5.45 -10.23 1.65
C ARG A 174 -6.44 -11.00 2.50
N CYS A 175 -7.45 -11.58 1.86
CA CYS A 175 -8.31 -12.60 2.43
C CYS A 175 -8.55 -13.72 1.43
N ASP A 176 -8.98 -14.87 1.93
CA ASP A 176 -9.46 -15.94 1.07
C ASP A 176 -10.90 -15.69 0.58
N HIS A 177 -11.39 -16.58 -0.28
CA HIS A 177 -12.76 -16.55 -0.81
C HIS A 177 -13.84 -16.81 0.26
N LEU A 178 -13.46 -17.17 1.48
CA LEU A 178 -14.36 -17.32 2.63
C LEU A 178 -14.34 -16.08 3.55
N GLY A 179 -13.53 -15.07 3.21
CA GLY A 179 -13.38 -13.84 3.97
C GLY A 179 -12.44 -13.94 5.17
N VAL A 180 -11.62 -15.00 5.26
CA VAL A 180 -10.58 -15.12 6.30
C VAL A 180 -9.37 -14.29 5.90
N TYR A 181 -9.08 -13.23 6.67
CA TYR A 181 -7.94 -12.36 6.40
C TYR A 181 -6.61 -12.99 6.81
N SER A 182 -5.57 -12.78 6.00
CA SER A 182 -4.22 -13.29 6.26
C SER A 182 -3.50 -12.51 7.36
N GLN A 183 -3.82 -11.23 7.55
CA GLN A 183 -3.19 -10.38 8.55
C GLN A 183 -3.98 -10.42 9.87
N GLY A 184 -3.36 -11.00 10.90
CA GLY A 184 -3.84 -10.96 12.28
C GLY A 184 -3.24 -9.82 13.11
N ASP A 185 -3.60 -9.80 14.38
CA ASP A 185 -3.07 -8.87 15.36
C ASP A 185 -1.61 -9.16 15.69
N PHE A 186 -0.89 -8.16 16.18
CA PHE A 186 0.48 -8.31 16.67
C PHE A 186 0.49 -8.51 18.18
N ASP A 187 1.01 -9.65 18.61
CA ASP A 187 1.04 -10.14 19.99
C ASP A 187 2.47 -10.28 20.56
N GLY A 188 3.47 -9.72 19.88
CA GLY A 188 4.87 -9.82 20.32
C GLY A 188 5.19 -9.04 21.60
N ASP A 189 6.33 -9.35 22.22
CA ASP A 189 6.75 -8.76 23.51
C ASP A 189 7.16 -7.28 23.43
N THR A 190 7.47 -6.77 22.23
CA THR A 190 7.88 -5.38 22.00
C THR A 190 6.68 -4.50 21.68
N ALA A 191 6.78 -3.18 21.89
CA ALA A 191 5.69 -2.27 21.56
C ALA A 191 5.23 -2.39 20.09
N PHE A 192 6.17 -2.57 19.15
CA PHE A 192 5.89 -2.75 17.73
C PHE A 192 6.63 -3.95 17.12
N PRO A 193 6.25 -4.42 15.92
CA PRO A 193 7.08 -5.34 15.13
C PRO A 193 8.47 -4.76 14.83
N LYS A 194 9.48 -5.63 14.74
CA LYS A 194 10.87 -5.21 14.43
C LYS A 194 10.99 -4.44 13.12
N GLU A 195 10.20 -4.79 12.10
CA GLU A 195 10.21 -4.09 10.81
C GLU A 195 9.73 -2.64 10.90
N VAL A 196 8.72 -2.38 11.74
CA VAL A 196 8.20 -1.03 12.03
C VAL A 196 9.22 -0.22 12.80
N MET A 197 9.81 -0.81 13.86
CA MET A 197 10.87 -0.14 14.63
C MET A 197 12.07 0.23 13.75
N ARG A 198 12.57 -0.68 12.91
CA ARG A 198 13.67 -0.38 11.98
C ARG A 198 13.32 0.73 11.01
N SER A 199 12.09 0.73 10.47
CA SER A 199 11.65 1.75 9.52
C SER A 199 11.49 3.12 10.18
N ALA A 200 11.01 3.16 11.43
CA ALA A 200 10.97 4.39 12.20
C ALA A 200 12.38 4.93 12.50
N ALA A 201 13.36 4.04 12.73
CA ALA A 201 14.76 4.43 12.90
C ALA A 201 15.35 5.05 11.62
N LEU A 202 15.00 4.54 10.44
CA LEU A 202 15.39 5.14 9.15
C LEU A 202 14.88 6.58 9.04
N LEU A 203 13.60 6.82 9.35
CA LEU A 203 13.04 8.17 9.33
C LEU A 203 13.73 9.08 10.34
N ARG A 204 13.98 8.59 11.56
CA ARG A 204 14.65 9.38 12.60
C ARG A 204 16.08 9.75 12.21
N PHE A 205 16.81 8.81 11.61
CA PHE A 205 18.15 9.04 11.10
C PHE A 205 18.14 10.09 9.99
N TYR A 206 17.18 10.00 9.07
CA TYR A 206 17.03 10.93 7.94
C TYR A 206 16.63 12.35 8.38
N ASP A 207 15.70 12.47 9.33
CA ASP A 207 15.22 13.74 9.93
C ASP A 207 16.26 14.41 10.84
N GLY A 208 17.30 13.68 11.25
CA GLY A 208 18.31 14.10 12.21
C GLY A 208 19.71 14.31 11.64
N LYS A 209 20.69 14.42 12.54
CA LYS A 209 22.11 14.40 12.15
C LYS A 209 22.50 12.98 11.76
N GLN A 210 23.03 12.82 10.56
CA GLN A 210 23.51 11.55 10.00
C GLN A 210 24.97 11.29 10.40
N ASP A 211 25.27 11.38 11.69
CA ASP A 211 26.63 11.33 12.23
C ASP A 211 27.07 9.92 12.69
N ASP A 212 26.12 9.06 13.03
CA ASP A 212 26.37 7.68 13.45
C ASP A 212 25.48 6.70 12.67
N GLY A 213 26.11 5.93 11.77
CA GLY A 213 25.44 4.93 10.95
C GLY A 213 24.82 3.77 11.74
N ALA A 214 25.25 3.52 12.98
CA ALA A 214 24.65 2.48 13.82
C ALA A 214 23.19 2.79 14.18
N ARG A 215 22.84 4.08 14.27
CA ARG A 215 21.50 4.56 14.59
C ARG A 215 20.49 4.34 13.48
N ARG A 216 20.94 4.17 12.24
CA ARG A 216 20.09 4.02 11.04
C ARG A 216 19.07 2.89 11.15
N THR A 217 19.39 1.82 11.88
CA THR A 217 18.49 0.67 12.08
C THR A 217 18.31 0.30 13.56
N ASP A 218 18.58 1.24 14.47
CA ASP A 218 18.49 1.00 15.91
C ASP A 218 17.03 0.86 16.35
N LEU A 219 16.69 -0.27 16.97
CA LEU A 219 15.31 -0.59 17.34
C LEU A 219 14.78 0.31 18.46
N GLU A 220 15.62 0.73 19.40
CA GLU A 220 15.21 1.58 20.52
C GLU A 220 14.96 3.01 20.06
N GLU A 221 15.82 3.53 19.18
CA GLU A 221 15.62 4.83 18.53
C GLU A 221 14.35 4.83 17.68
N GLY A 222 14.15 3.78 16.88
CA GLY A 222 12.92 3.59 16.12
C GLY A 222 11.67 3.53 16.99
N ASN A 223 11.69 2.72 18.05
CA ASN A 223 10.59 2.61 19.01
C ASN A 223 10.22 3.95 19.64
N ARG A 224 11.23 4.71 20.14
CA ARG A 224 11.01 6.03 20.73
C ARG A 224 10.45 7.02 19.73
N TYR A 225 10.95 6.98 18.49
CA TYR A 225 10.52 7.90 17.45
C TYR A 225 9.06 7.68 17.03
N ILE A 226 8.67 6.45 16.71
CA ILE A 226 7.27 6.16 16.33
C ILE A 226 6.30 6.39 17.50
N SER A 227 6.71 6.09 18.74
CA SER A 227 5.87 6.36 19.91
C SER A 227 5.57 7.85 20.06
N ARG A 228 6.56 8.72 19.86
CA ARG A 228 6.36 10.18 19.87
C ARG A 228 5.46 10.66 18.73
N LEU A 229 5.66 10.13 17.51
CA LEU A 229 4.77 10.46 16.39
C LEU A 229 3.30 10.14 16.70
N ILE A 230 3.04 9.01 17.37
CA ILE A 230 1.68 8.62 17.77
C ILE A 230 1.16 9.49 18.92
N GLU A 231 2.02 9.80 19.90
CA GLU A 231 1.70 10.69 21.03
C GLU A 231 1.31 12.09 20.55
N ASP A 232 2.09 12.66 19.63
CA ASP A 232 1.85 14.01 19.07
C ASP A 232 0.50 14.11 18.34
N LEU A 233 -0.01 12.99 17.81
CA LEU A 233 -1.29 12.91 17.10
C LEU A 233 -2.46 12.52 18.01
N ALA A 234 -2.22 12.15 19.27
CA ALA A 234 -3.20 11.54 20.17
C ALA A 234 -4.45 12.42 20.40
N ASP A 235 -4.29 13.74 20.33
CA ASP A 235 -5.38 14.69 20.53
C ASP A 235 -6.13 15.09 19.25
N GLU A 236 -5.68 14.63 18.08
CA GLU A 236 -6.35 14.95 16.81
C GLU A 236 -7.65 14.17 16.59
N SER A 237 -7.76 12.96 17.15
CA SER A 237 -8.96 12.12 17.03
C SER A 237 -9.03 11.05 18.12
N ASP A 238 -10.24 10.57 18.41
CA ASP A 238 -10.44 9.45 19.35
C ASP A 238 -9.69 8.18 18.92
N ARG A 239 -9.52 7.97 17.61
CA ARG A 239 -8.77 6.83 17.08
C ARG A 239 -7.27 6.95 17.38
N HIS A 240 -6.69 8.14 17.20
CA HIS A 240 -5.29 8.37 17.58
C HIS A 240 -5.09 8.22 19.09
N ARG A 241 -6.03 8.71 19.90
CA ARG A 241 -6.00 8.50 21.36
C ARG A 241 -6.02 7.02 21.72
N GLN A 242 -6.92 6.23 21.14
CA GLN A 242 -6.98 4.78 21.36
C GLN A 242 -5.70 4.06 20.92
N LEU A 243 -5.10 4.48 19.80
CA LEU A 243 -3.82 3.95 19.35
C LEU A 243 -2.71 4.26 20.35
N TRP A 244 -2.63 5.50 20.83
CA TRP A 244 -1.67 5.93 21.84
C TRP A 244 -1.84 5.18 23.17
N ASP A 245 -3.07 5.03 23.66
CA ASP A 245 -3.36 4.26 24.87
C ASP A 245 -2.86 2.82 24.75
N THR A 246 -3.05 2.20 23.58
CA THR A 246 -2.56 0.84 23.32
C THR A 246 -1.03 0.78 23.28
N VAL A 247 -0.39 1.70 22.54
CA VAL A 247 1.08 1.75 22.40
C VAL A 247 1.78 2.05 23.72
N SER A 248 1.25 3.00 24.50
CA SER A 248 1.80 3.39 25.80
C SER A 248 1.69 2.25 26.81
N ALA A 249 0.58 1.52 26.84
CA ALA A 249 0.41 0.32 27.67
C ALA A 249 1.44 -0.77 27.30
N ARG A 250 1.74 -0.94 26.00
CA ARG A 250 2.77 -1.89 25.54
C ARG A 250 4.20 -1.47 25.87
N SER A 251 4.46 -0.17 25.99
CA SER A 251 5.79 0.36 26.34
C SER A 251 6.12 0.21 27.82
N PHE A 252 5.11 0.12 28.68
CA PHE A 252 5.25 -0.07 30.13
C PHE A 252 4.32 -1.19 30.61
N PRO A 253 4.64 -2.47 30.30
CA PRO A 253 3.74 -3.58 30.56
C PRO A 253 3.43 -3.72 32.06
N ARG A 254 2.16 -3.59 32.41
CA ARG A 254 1.61 -3.81 33.76
C ARG A 254 0.60 -4.96 33.72
N GLY A 255 1.09 -6.16 33.41
CA GLY A 255 0.27 -7.37 33.26
C GLY A 255 -0.01 -7.71 31.80
N ASP A 256 -1.23 -8.13 31.49
CA ASP A 256 -1.65 -8.50 30.14
C ASP A 256 -1.52 -7.30 29.20
N THR A 257 -0.59 -7.43 28.26
CA THR A 257 -0.25 -6.37 27.31
C THR A 257 -1.19 -6.48 26.11
N PRO A 258 -2.00 -5.44 25.80
CA PRO A 258 -2.98 -5.53 24.72
C PRO A 258 -2.27 -5.72 23.38
N ASN A 259 -2.80 -6.60 22.52
CA ASN A 259 -2.31 -6.77 21.16
C ASN A 259 -2.50 -5.49 20.34
N LEU A 260 -1.60 -5.23 19.39
CA LEU A 260 -1.85 -4.22 18.36
C LEU A 260 -2.75 -4.84 17.29
N LEU A 261 -3.97 -4.31 17.17
CA LEU A 261 -4.92 -4.80 16.18
C LEU A 261 -4.42 -4.53 14.75
N ALA A 262 -4.85 -5.34 13.79
CA ALA A 262 -4.51 -5.13 12.38
C ALA A 262 -4.86 -3.70 11.89
N ASP A 263 -5.98 -3.14 12.34
CA ASP A 263 -6.41 -1.78 11.99
C ASP A 263 -5.50 -0.72 12.60
N GLN A 264 -5.09 -0.90 13.85
CA GLN A 264 -4.12 -0.02 14.52
C GLN A 264 -2.77 -0.05 13.79
N MET A 265 -2.34 -1.23 13.36
CA MET A 265 -1.14 -1.40 12.56
C MET A 265 -1.27 -0.74 11.18
N LEU A 266 -2.43 -0.78 10.53
CA LEU A 266 -2.66 -0.01 9.30
C LEU A 266 -2.49 1.49 9.56
N LEU A 267 -3.11 2.03 10.62
CA LEU A 267 -2.99 3.44 10.96
C LEU A 267 -1.54 3.86 11.25
N ILE A 268 -0.77 3.03 11.96
CA ILE A 268 0.68 3.25 12.19
C ILE A 268 1.41 3.39 10.84
N HIS A 269 1.15 2.52 9.88
CA HIS A 269 1.80 2.58 8.56
C HIS A 269 1.38 3.82 7.76
N GLU A 270 0.14 4.29 7.91
CA GLU A 270 -0.30 5.53 7.28
C GLU A 270 0.32 6.78 7.90
N ILE A 271 0.50 6.82 9.23
CA ILE A 271 1.23 7.88 9.94
C ILE A 271 2.70 7.90 9.49
N MET A 272 3.33 6.72 9.41
CA MET A 272 4.71 6.59 8.92
C MET A 272 4.85 6.99 7.46
N TYR A 273 3.85 6.72 6.62
CA TYR A 273 3.81 7.18 5.23
C TYR A 273 3.80 8.71 5.18
N ASP A 274 2.96 9.38 5.96
CA ASP A 274 2.90 10.85 5.96
C ASP A 274 4.21 11.46 6.43
N LYS A 275 4.78 10.93 7.53
CA LYS A 275 6.08 11.41 8.01
C LYS A 275 7.17 11.17 6.97
N ALA A 276 7.21 9.99 6.34
CA ALA A 276 8.16 9.71 5.27
C ALA A 276 8.02 10.69 4.10
N ARG A 277 6.80 10.93 3.62
CA ARG A 277 6.51 11.88 2.54
C ARG A 277 6.94 13.31 2.90
N SER A 278 6.73 13.74 4.14
CA SER A 278 7.12 15.07 4.61
C SER A 278 8.64 15.30 4.65
N LEU A 279 9.43 14.22 4.68
CA LEU A 279 10.89 14.27 4.73
C LEU A 279 11.54 14.20 3.35
N VAL A 280 10.79 13.81 2.31
CA VAL A 280 11.35 13.64 0.97
C VAL A 280 11.84 15.00 0.45
N ILE A 281 13.11 15.04 0.07
CA ILE A 281 13.70 16.20 -0.60
C ILE A 281 13.14 16.23 -2.03
N PRO A 282 12.63 17.36 -2.56
CA PRO A 282 12.02 17.42 -3.89
C PRO A 282 12.95 16.95 -5.03
N SER A 283 12.38 16.29 -6.04
CA SER A 283 13.13 15.90 -7.24
C SER A 283 13.38 17.09 -8.17
N VAL A 284 14.31 16.93 -9.13
CA VAL A 284 14.46 17.89 -10.25
C VAL A 284 13.13 18.04 -11.01
N ARG A 285 12.36 16.95 -11.14
CA ARG A 285 11.04 16.96 -11.78
C ARG A 285 10.04 17.82 -11.01
N ASP A 286 10.05 17.74 -9.67
CA ASP A 286 9.19 18.56 -8.81
C ASP A 286 9.57 20.04 -8.95
N ALA A 287 10.88 20.34 -8.94
CA ALA A 287 11.38 21.70 -9.13
C ALA A 287 11.00 22.29 -10.51
N ILE A 288 11.10 21.50 -11.58
CA ILE A 288 10.67 21.94 -12.92
C ILE A 288 9.17 22.20 -12.96
N ARG A 289 8.36 21.32 -12.37
CA ARG A 289 6.90 21.50 -12.32
C ARG A 289 6.53 22.79 -11.58
N GLU A 290 7.14 23.05 -10.43
CA GLU A 290 6.90 24.25 -9.63
C GLU A 290 7.21 25.53 -10.43
N VAL A 291 8.33 25.55 -11.18
CA VAL A 291 8.66 26.65 -12.09
C VAL A 291 7.60 26.81 -13.18
N MET A 292 7.22 25.74 -13.86
CA MET A 292 6.21 25.79 -14.94
C MET A 292 4.84 26.26 -14.44
N GLU A 293 4.41 25.83 -13.25
CA GLU A 293 3.13 26.25 -12.66
C GLU A 293 3.16 27.73 -12.24
N SER A 294 4.32 28.23 -11.77
CA SER A 294 4.49 29.64 -11.43
C SER A 294 4.47 30.58 -12.65
N GLU A 295 5.00 30.15 -13.80
CA GLU A 295 5.01 30.95 -15.04
C GLU A 295 3.66 30.99 -15.77
N ILE A 296 2.79 30.00 -15.54
CA ILE A 296 1.45 29.92 -16.13
C ILE A 296 0.40 30.65 -15.27
N GLY A 297 0.71 30.88 -13.98
CA GLY A 297 -0.15 31.58 -13.03
C GLY A 297 -0.01 33.12 -13.02
N GLU A 298 0.94 33.69 -13.76
CA GLU A 298 1.13 35.14 -13.99
C GLU A 298 0.54 35.61 -15.33
#